data_AF-A0A267TC32-F1
#
_entry.id   AF-A0A267TC32-F1
#
_cell.length_a   1.000
_cell.length_b   1.000
_cell.length_c   1.000
_cell.angle_alpha   90.00
_cell.angle_beta   90.00
_cell.angle_gamma   90.00
#
_symmetry.space_group_name_H-M   'P 1'
#
loop_
_entity.id
_entity.type
_entity.pdbx_description
1 polymer ?
#
loop_
_entity_poly.entity_id
_entity_poly.type
_entity_poly.pdbx_seq_one_letter_code
_entity_poly.pdbx_strand_id
1 'polypeptide(L)'
;MGLEIYAPKFTKEQASSAILGYLSGIAPVKVKFEEREIDVKILTKLSDTVKMEEAKSDGTPSVSTSANGLEMKSGGLENLASFLEDNLSKPIIDETGLTKKYNLSFPWYPEKPNACMEELEKIGLTLTDGKRKVKLMILVADK
;
A
#
# COMPACT_ATOMS: atom_id res chain seq x y z
N MET A 1 3.53 22.30 22.23
CA MET A 1 2.62 21.29 22.80
C MET A 1 2.44 20.23 21.73
N GLY A 2 3.08 19.07 21.88
CA GLY A 2 3.00 17.96 20.92
C GLY A 2 2.05 16.89 21.44
N LEU A 3 1.36 16.19 20.54
CA LEU A 3 0.58 15.02 20.90
C LEU A 3 1.53 13.81 20.89
N GLU A 4 1.96 13.36 22.07
CA GLU A 4 2.73 12.12 22.21
C GLU A 4 1.78 10.93 22.32
N ILE A 5 1.67 10.15 21.24
CA ILE A 5 0.91 8.90 21.24
C ILE A 5 1.91 7.75 21.40
N TYR A 6 1.99 7.17 22.60
CA TYR A 6 2.74 5.92 22.84
C TYR A 6 1.87 4.72 22.45
N ALA A 7 2.34 3.85 21.56
CA ALA A 7 1.57 2.66 21.17
C ALA A 7 2.42 1.39 21.00
N PRO A 8 2.00 0.31 21.67
CA PRO A 8 2.07 -1.03 21.09
C PRO A 8 0.68 -1.59 20.67
N LYS A 9 -0.45 -0.85 20.82
CA LYS A 9 -1.81 -1.39 20.59
C LYS A 9 -2.91 -0.38 20.18
N PHE A 10 -2.78 0.36 19.07
CA PHE A 10 -3.95 1.03 18.47
C PHE A 10 -4.16 0.53 17.05
N THR A 11 -5.42 0.35 16.64
CA THR A 11 -5.76 0.04 15.24
C THR A 11 -5.67 1.30 14.38
N LYS A 12 -5.60 1.13 13.05
CA LYS A 12 -5.54 2.23 12.09
C LYS A 12 -6.74 3.18 12.22
N GLU A 13 -7.91 2.63 12.54
CA GLU A 13 -9.16 3.37 12.74
C GLU A 13 -9.11 4.23 14.01
N GLN A 14 -8.58 3.67 15.10
CA GLN A 14 -8.42 4.37 16.38
C GLN A 14 -7.42 5.53 16.25
N ALA A 15 -6.30 5.30 15.58
CA ALA A 15 -5.32 6.34 15.30
C ALA A 15 -5.92 7.45 14.43
N SER A 16 -6.66 7.09 13.37
CA SER A 16 -7.32 8.05 12.49
C SER A 16 -8.35 8.89 13.23
N SER A 17 -9.17 8.28 14.09
CA SER A 17 -10.17 9.00 14.90
C SER A 17 -9.52 9.96 15.90
N ALA A 18 -8.41 9.57 16.53
CA ALA A 18 -7.69 10.43 17.47
C ALA A 18 -7.07 11.64 16.75
N ILE A 19 -6.47 11.44 15.58
CA ILE A 19 -5.93 12.51 14.74
C ILE A 19 -7.04 13.48 14.31
N LEU A 20 -8.18 12.97 13.83
CA LEU A 20 -9.32 13.82 13.44
C LEU A 20 -9.90 14.61 14.64
N GLY A 21 -9.96 13.99 15.81
CA GLY A 21 -10.37 14.66 17.04
C GLY A 21 -9.39 15.77 17.46
N TYR A 22 -8.09 15.53 17.37
CA TYR A 22 -7.07 16.53 17.67
C TYR A 22 -7.08 17.69 16.67
N LEU A 23 -7.19 17.38 15.37
CA LEU A 23 -7.22 18.39 14.31
C LEU A 23 -8.44 19.32 14.44
N SER A 24 -9.63 18.78 14.71
CA SER A 24 -10.84 19.59 14.89
C SER A 24 -10.79 20.50 16.12
N GLY A 25 -10.03 20.12 17.16
CA GLY A 25 -9.80 20.96 18.34
C GLY A 25 -8.81 22.10 18.13
N ILE A 26 -7.98 22.07 17.08
CA ILE A 26 -6.89 23.03 16.85
C ILE A 26 -7.16 23.95 15.68
N ALA A 27 -7.75 23.40 14.62
CA ALA A 27 -8.17 24.16 13.46
C ALA A 27 -9.58 23.73 13.10
N PRO A 28 -10.51 24.68 12.85
CA PRO A 28 -11.81 24.31 12.33
C PRO A 28 -11.57 23.78 10.91
N VAL A 29 -11.53 22.46 10.75
CA VAL A 29 -11.27 21.79 9.48
C VAL A 29 -12.50 20.95 9.10
N LYS A 30 -12.93 21.07 7.85
CA LYS A 30 -13.96 20.24 7.25
C LYS A 30 -13.32 19.15 6.40
N VAL A 31 -13.88 17.95 6.46
CA VAL A 31 -13.47 16.83 5.61
C VAL A 31 -14.34 16.86 4.35
N LYS A 32 -13.71 16.89 3.17
CA LYS A 32 -14.36 16.76 1.87
C LYS A 32 -13.80 15.54 1.15
N PHE A 33 -14.67 14.78 0.49
CA PHE A 33 -14.25 13.74 -0.44
C PHE A 33 -14.38 14.24 -1.88
N GLU A 34 -13.35 14.04 -2.68
CA GLU A 34 -13.34 14.46 -4.09
C GLU A 34 -12.63 13.42 -4.94
N GLU A 35 -13.13 13.17 -6.14
CA GLU A 35 -12.40 12.37 -7.12
C GLU A 35 -11.50 13.27 -7.94
N ARG A 36 -10.20 12.97 -7.93
CA ARG A 36 -9.22 13.68 -8.77
C ARG A 36 -8.39 12.67 -9.54
N GLU A 37 -8.05 13.08 -10.76
CA GLU A 37 -7.00 12.40 -11.50
C GLU A 37 -5.65 12.78 -10.91
N ILE A 38 -4.91 11.79 -10.41
CA ILE A 38 -3.56 11.98 -9.87
C ILE A 38 -2.60 11.02 -10.55
N ASP A 39 -1.31 11.34 -10.45
CA ASP A 39 -0.24 10.43 -10.87
C ASP A 39 -0.16 9.26 -9.87
N VAL A 40 -0.17 8.05 -10.42
CA VAL A 40 -0.09 6.79 -9.68
C VAL A 40 0.94 5.89 -10.36
N LYS A 41 1.35 4.83 -9.66
CA LYS A 41 1.97 3.68 -10.32
C LYS A 41 0.93 2.58 -10.50
N ILE A 42 0.94 1.93 -11.65
CA ILE A 42 0.03 0.85 -11.98
C ILE A 42 0.80 -0.45 -11.96
N LEU A 43 0.41 -1.36 -11.06
CA LEU A 43 0.93 -2.72 -10.98
C LEU A 43 0.20 -3.57 -12.01
N THR A 44 0.95 -4.14 -12.96
CA THR A 44 0.42 -4.96 -14.05
C THR A 44 1.25 -6.22 -14.23
N LYS A 45 0.69 -7.19 -14.95
CA LYS A 45 1.44 -8.37 -15.38
C LYS A 45 2.42 -7.97 -16.48
N LEU A 46 3.68 -8.35 -16.33
CA LEU A 46 4.69 -8.21 -17.38
C LEU A 46 4.49 -9.25 -18.49
N SER A 47 3.96 -10.43 -18.13
CA SER A 47 3.61 -11.49 -19.08
C SER A 47 2.41 -12.29 -18.60
N ASP A 48 1.83 -13.11 -19.46
CA ASP A 48 0.70 -13.97 -19.08
C ASP A 48 1.06 -15.03 -18.04
N THR A 49 2.36 -15.32 -17.87
CA THR A 49 2.85 -16.24 -16.85
C THR A 49 3.47 -15.47 -15.70
N VAL A 50 2.86 -15.60 -14.53
CA VAL A 50 3.34 -15.01 -13.28
C VAL A 50 4.14 -16.09 -12.54
N LYS A 51 5.32 -15.73 -12.04
CA LYS A 51 6.24 -16.68 -11.38
C LYS A 51 6.08 -16.63 -9.85
N MET A 52 4.83 -16.63 -9.40
CA MET A 52 4.47 -16.69 -7.99
C MET A 52 3.80 -18.03 -7.69
N GLU A 53 4.13 -18.63 -6.54
CA GLU A 53 3.50 -19.88 -6.12
C GLU A 53 2.10 -19.57 -5.57
N GLU A 54 1.06 -20.16 -6.19
CA GLU A 54 -0.29 -20.10 -5.64
C GLU A 54 -0.35 -20.85 -4.30
N ALA A 55 -0.90 -20.20 -3.27
CA ALA A 55 -1.01 -20.80 -1.96
C ALA A 55 -2.05 -21.94 -1.96
N LYS A 56 -1.72 -23.04 -1.28
CA LYS A 56 -2.69 -24.11 -1.00
C LYS A 56 -3.77 -23.60 -0.03
N SER A 57 -5.00 -24.07 -0.18
CA SER A 57 -6.19 -23.60 0.54
C SER A 57 -6.10 -23.65 2.07
N ASP A 58 -5.22 -24.49 2.61
CA ASP A 58 -5.26 -24.87 4.03
C ASP A 58 -4.20 -24.16 4.89
N GLY A 59 -3.43 -23.23 4.31
CA GLY A 59 -2.41 -22.47 5.03
C GLY A 59 -2.99 -21.28 5.80
N THR A 60 -2.60 -21.12 7.07
CA THR A 60 -2.88 -19.88 7.83
C THR A 60 -2.27 -18.68 7.11
N PRO A 61 -3.07 -17.67 6.71
CA PRO A 61 -2.55 -16.47 6.09
C PRO A 61 -1.60 -15.73 7.04
N SER A 62 -0.45 -15.31 6.54
CA SER A 62 0.49 -14.47 7.30
C SER A 62 1.14 -13.47 6.37
N VAL A 63 1.22 -12.22 6.80
CA VAL A 63 1.94 -11.15 6.10
C VAL A 63 2.86 -10.48 7.11
N SER A 64 4.14 -10.34 6.76
CA SER A 64 5.12 -9.62 7.56
C SER A 64 5.97 -8.73 6.69
N THR A 65 6.15 -7.49 7.13
CA THR A 65 6.97 -6.49 6.46
C THR A 65 8.16 -6.13 7.36
N SER A 66 9.31 -5.92 6.75
CA SER A 66 10.53 -5.47 7.42
C SER A 66 11.23 -4.43 6.55
N ALA A 67 12.29 -3.81 7.09
CA ALA A 67 13.16 -2.92 6.31
C ALA A 67 13.77 -3.59 5.07
N ASN A 68 13.84 -4.93 5.06
CA ASN A 68 14.47 -5.73 4.01
C ASN A 68 13.46 -6.37 3.05
N GLY A 69 12.16 -6.16 3.23
CA GLY A 69 11.17 -6.73 2.32
C GLY A 69 9.84 -7.15 2.93
N LEU A 70 9.07 -7.84 2.10
CA LEU A 70 7.76 -8.40 2.39
C LEU A 70 7.82 -9.92 2.30
N GLU A 71 7.30 -10.59 3.31
CA GLU A 71 7.04 -12.02 3.31
C GLU A 71 5.53 -12.22 3.46
N MET A 72 4.92 -12.95 2.53
CA MET A 72 3.52 -13.34 2.64
C MET A 72 3.30 -14.81 2.34
N LYS A 73 2.40 -15.41 3.12
CA LYS A 73 1.87 -16.76 2.94
C LYS A 73 0.36 -16.65 2.78
N SER A 74 -0.19 -17.23 1.72
CA SER A 74 -1.62 -17.15 1.41
C SER A 74 -2.15 -15.70 1.39
N GLY A 75 -1.35 -14.76 0.87
CA GLY A 75 -1.69 -13.34 0.73
C GLY A 75 -2.11 -12.98 -0.68
N GLY A 76 -3.02 -12.01 -0.85
CA GLY A 76 -3.33 -11.44 -2.16
C GLY A 76 -2.37 -10.31 -2.54
N LEU A 77 -2.42 -9.87 -3.79
CA LEU A 77 -1.55 -8.82 -4.31
C LEU A 77 -1.79 -7.44 -3.69
N GLU A 78 -2.94 -7.23 -3.02
CA GLU A 78 -3.18 -6.03 -2.23
C GLU A 78 -2.10 -5.81 -1.16
N ASN A 79 -1.51 -6.89 -0.63
CA ASN A 79 -0.43 -6.79 0.37
C ASN A 79 0.87 -6.30 -0.26
N LEU A 80 1.17 -6.73 -1.49
CA LEU A 80 2.33 -6.24 -2.24
C LEU A 80 2.13 -4.79 -2.67
N ALA A 81 0.93 -4.44 -3.16
CA ALA A 81 0.60 -3.07 -3.54
C ALA A 81 0.73 -2.11 -2.35
N SER A 82 0.18 -2.47 -1.18
CA SER A 82 0.31 -1.67 0.04
C SER A 82 1.76 -1.52 0.49
N PHE A 83 2.55 -2.60 0.42
CA PHE A 83 3.98 -2.54 0.75
C PHE A 83 4.74 -1.58 -0.18
N LEU A 84 4.44 -1.60 -1.47
CA LEU A 84 5.03 -0.71 -2.46
C LEU A 84 4.57 0.74 -2.27
N GLU A 85 3.30 0.98 -1.94
CA GLU A 85 2.78 2.31 -1.60
C GLU A 85 3.56 2.93 -0.45
N ASP A 86 3.72 2.17 0.64
CA ASP A 86 4.38 2.63 1.86
C ASP A 86 5.85 2.97 1.61
N ASN A 87 6.55 2.16 0.80
CA ASN A 87 7.98 2.34 0.55
C ASN A 87 8.30 3.34 -0.58
N LEU A 88 7.43 3.47 -1.58
CA LEU A 88 7.63 4.41 -2.71
C LEU A 88 6.96 5.77 -2.47
N SER A 89 6.11 5.89 -1.44
CA SER A 89 5.33 7.10 -1.16
C SER A 89 4.51 7.57 -2.37
N LYS A 90 4.04 6.61 -3.18
CA LYS A 90 3.21 6.84 -4.37
C LYS A 90 2.04 5.87 -4.36
N PRO A 91 0.82 6.31 -4.71
CA PRO A 91 -0.31 5.41 -4.81
C PRO A 91 -0.04 4.30 -5.84
N ILE A 92 -0.34 3.05 -5.47
CA ILE A 92 -0.19 1.87 -6.33
C ILE A 92 -1.58 1.32 -6.65
N ILE A 93 -1.92 1.25 -7.93
CA ILE A 93 -3.18 0.66 -8.39
C ILE A 93 -2.90 -0.73 -8.96
N ASP A 94 -3.50 -1.76 -8.38
CA ASP A 94 -3.43 -3.12 -8.88
C ASP A 94 -4.38 -3.33 -10.07
N GLU A 95 -3.81 -3.51 -11.26
CA GLU A 95 -4.51 -3.89 -12.50
C GLU A 95 -3.99 -5.22 -13.05
N THR A 96 -3.41 -6.07 -12.20
CA THR A 96 -2.88 -7.39 -12.61
C THR A 96 -3.99 -8.38 -12.96
N GLY A 97 -5.18 -8.21 -12.38
CA GLY A 97 -6.30 -9.14 -12.49
C GLY A 97 -6.09 -10.47 -11.74
N LEU A 98 -5.06 -10.57 -10.89
CA LEU A 98 -4.75 -11.76 -10.12
C LEU A 98 -5.52 -11.76 -8.80
N THR A 99 -6.58 -12.58 -8.72
CA THR A 99 -7.46 -12.64 -7.54
C THR A 99 -7.15 -13.79 -6.59
N LYS A 100 -6.14 -14.61 -6.92
CA LYS A 100 -5.74 -15.75 -6.09
C LYS A 100 -4.81 -15.30 -4.97
N LYS A 101 -4.53 -16.23 -4.06
CA LYS A 101 -3.57 -16.04 -2.98
C LYS A 101 -2.24 -16.67 -3.34
N TYR A 102 -1.16 -16.03 -2.94
CA TYR A 102 0.20 -16.40 -3.28
C TYR A 102 1.08 -16.50 -2.04
N ASN A 103 2.10 -17.34 -2.14
CA ASN A 103 3.27 -17.28 -1.28
C ASN A 103 4.32 -16.43 -2.00
N LEU A 104 4.78 -15.36 -1.37
CA LEU A 104 5.76 -14.44 -1.96
C LEU A 104 6.74 -13.97 -0.89
N SER A 105 8.02 -14.07 -1.25
CA SER A 105 9.11 -13.35 -0.60
C SER A 105 9.57 -12.27 -1.58
N PHE A 106 9.38 -11.00 -1.21
CA PHE A 106 9.74 -9.85 -2.02
C PHE A 106 10.80 -9.03 -1.29
N PRO A 107 12.06 -9.05 -1.76
CA PRO A 107 13.13 -8.31 -1.13
C PRO A 107 12.99 -6.80 -1.38
N TRP A 108 13.40 -6.00 -0.40
CA TRP A 108 13.46 -4.55 -0.50
C TRP A 108 14.83 -4.03 -0.10
N TYR A 109 15.32 -3.05 -0.86
CA TYR A 109 16.63 -2.46 -0.68
C TYR A 109 16.46 -0.95 -0.42
N PRO A 110 16.45 -0.50 0.84
CA PRO A 110 16.25 0.92 1.18
C PRO A 110 17.25 1.87 0.49
N GLU A 111 18.49 1.41 0.31
CA GLU A 111 19.56 2.15 -0.36
C GLU A 111 19.35 2.28 -1.87
N LYS A 112 18.50 1.43 -2.46
CA LYS A 112 18.22 1.38 -3.91
C LYS A 112 16.73 1.08 -4.17
N PRO A 113 15.81 2.02 -3.89
CA PRO A 113 14.38 1.79 -4.05
C PRO A 113 13.98 1.36 -5.47
N ASN A 114 14.72 1.82 -6.50
CA ASN A 114 14.47 1.44 -7.89
C ASN A 114 14.74 -0.04 -8.21
N ALA A 115 15.48 -0.76 -7.36
CA ALA A 115 15.73 -2.20 -7.54
C ALA A 115 14.45 -3.03 -7.44
N CYS A 116 13.38 -2.50 -6.84
CA CYS A 116 12.07 -3.16 -6.81
C CYS A 116 11.52 -3.47 -8.21
N MET A 117 11.87 -2.67 -9.22
CA MET A 117 11.46 -2.92 -10.60
C MET A 117 12.03 -4.26 -11.09
N GLU A 118 13.31 -4.50 -10.86
CA GLU A 118 13.99 -5.76 -11.23
C GLU A 118 13.38 -6.95 -10.46
N GLU A 119 13.05 -6.78 -9.19
CA GLU A 119 12.42 -7.84 -8.38
C GLU A 119 10.99 -8.14 -8.84
N LEU A 120 10.23 -7.13 -9.27
CA LEU A 120 8.91 -7.31 -9.86
C LEU A 120 8.98 -8.06 -11.19
N GLU A 121 9.95 -7.73 -12.04
CA GLU A 121 10.15 -8.41 -13.32
C GLU A 121 10.46 -9.90 -13.13
N LYS A 122 11.25 -10.25 -12.10
CA LYS A 122 11.54 -11.66 -11.76
C LYS A 122 10.29 -12.46 -11.44
N ILE A 123 9.27 -11.85 -10.84
CA ILE A 123 7.99 -12.51 -10.53
C ILE A 123 6.95 -12.33 -11.64
N GLY A 124 7.30 -11.67 -12.75
CA GLY A 124 6.43 -11.47 -13.91
C GLY A 124 5.45 -10.32 -13.75
N LEU A 125 5.75 -9.35 -12.87
CA LEU A 125 4.99 -8.12 -12.66
C LEU A 125 5.81 -6.90 -13.08
N THR A 126 5.17 -5.76 -13.24
CA THR A 126 5.85 -4.48 -13.50
C THR A 126 5.04 -3.30 -12.97
N LEU A 127 5.71 -2.18 -12.71
CA LEU A 127 5.08 -0.91 -12.35
C LEU A 127 5.27 0.10 -13.48
N THR A 128 4.18 0.71 -13.92
CA THR A 128 4.19 1.78 -14.92
C THR A 128 3.64 3.08 -14.34
N ASP A 129 4.15 4.22 -14.78
CA ASP A 129 3.53 5.50 -14.44
C ASP A 129 2.19 5.63 -15.18
N GLY A 130 1.19 6.14 -14.48
CA GLY A 130 -0.12 6.38 -15.06
C GLY A 130 -0.91 7.41 -14.29
N LYS A 131 -2.10 7.69 -14.80
CA LYS A 131 -3.07 8.58 -14.16
C LYS A 131 -4.35 7.82 -13.89
N ARG A 132 -4.86 7.94 -12.66
CA ARG A 132 -6.12 7.32 -12.27
C ARG A 132 -6.94 8.29 -11.44
N LYS A 133 -8.27 8.23 -11.63
CA LYS A 133 -9.21 8.89 -10.74
C LYS A 133 -9.21 8.13 -9.42
N VAL A 134 -8.79 8.79 -8.36
CA VAL A 134 -8.84 8.25 -7.02
C VAL A 134 -9.71 9.13 -6.13
N LYS A 135 -10.39 8.51 -5.17
CA LYS A 135 -11.18 9.20 -4.17
C LYS A 135 -10.26 9.73 -3.08
N LEU A 136 -10.05 11.03 -3.06
CA LEU A 136 -9.23 11.72 -2.08
C LEU A 136 -10.09 12.18 -0.90
N MET A 137 -9.53 12.06 0.30
CA MET A 137 -9.99 12.79 1.47
C MET A 137 -9.18 14.07 1.59
N ILE A 138 -9.86 15.21 1.59
CA ILE A 138 -9.26 16.54 1.64
C ILE A 138 -9.70 17.21 2.93
N LEU A 139 -8.74 17.71 3.71
CA LEU A 139 -8.99 18.57 4.85
C LEU A 139 -8.97 20.03 4.37
N VAL A 140 -10.09 20.75 4.52
CA VAL A 140 -10.21 22.17 4.17
C VAL A 140 -10.42 22.99 5.44
N ALA A 141 -9.79 24.16 5.53
CA ALA A 141 -10.05 25.09 6.62
C ALA A 141 -11.50 25.59 6.53
N ASP A 142 -12.22 25.52 7.65
CA ASP A 142 -13.49 26.19 7.85
C ASP A 142 -13.19 27.68 8.08
N LYS A 143 -13.76 28.55 7.26
CA LYS A 143 -13.59 30.00 7.39
C LYS A 143 -14.49 30.57 8.47
#